data_AF-A0A4U7JJT7-F1
#
_entry.id   AF-A0A4U7JJT7-F1
#
_cell.length_a   1.000
_cell.length_b   1.000
_cell.length_c   1.000
_cell.angle_alpha   90.00
_cell.angle_beta   90.00
_cell.angle_gamma   90.00
#
_symmetry.space_group_name_H-M   'P 1'
#
loop_
_entity.id
_entity.type
_entity.pdbx_description
1 polymer ?
#
loop_
_entity_poly.entity_id
_entity_poly.type
_entity_poly.pdbx_seq_one_letter_code
_entity_poly.pdbx_strand_id
1 'polypeptide(L)'
;MRDRFNYSNINYEYIQASDIKFINDKTLIDKVQNTYKFLKLCENHLNSVKEDYGKKKIASLRLAFVKHQLNLLIRECRARQINHDLSNFEK
;
A
#
# COMPACT_ATOMS: atom_id res chain seq x y z
N MET A 1 15.70 19.22 -11.23
CA MET A 1 15.92 18.54 -9.94
C MET A 1 15.53 17.08 -10.14
N ARG A 2 16.48 16.14 -10.05
CA ARG A 2 16.16 14.69 -10.09
C ARG A 2 15.76 14.28 -8.69
N ASP A 3 14.47 14.29 -8.39
CA ASP A 3 13.95 13.60 -7.20
C ASP A 3 14.26 12.12 -7.36
N ARG A 4 15.36 11.69 -6.71
CA ARG A 4 15.64 10.27 -6.50
C ARG A 4 14.54 9.75 -5.59
N PHE A 5 13.48 9.22 -6.19
CA PHE A 5 12.47 8.43 -5.49
C PHE A 5 13.18 7.29 -4.75
N ASN A 6 13.41 7.50 -3.46
CA ASN A 6 14.22 6.61 -2.66
C ASN A 6 13.34 5.53 -2.04
N TYR A 7 13.11 4.45 -2.79
CA TYR A 7 12.43 3.25 -2.30
C TYR A 7 13.16 2.60 -1.12
N SER A 8 14.44 2.90 -0.91
CA SER A 8 15.29 2.27 0.13
C SER A 8 14.84 2.52 1.56
N ASN A 9 14.02 3.55 1.80
CA ASN A 9 13.58 3.90 3.16
C ASN A 9 12.27 3.21 3.57
N ILE A 10 11.64 2.42 2.68
CA ILE A 10 10.41 1.71 3.02
C ILE A 10 10.55 0.27 2.56
N ASN A 11 10.94 -0.58 3.52
CA ASN A 11 10.89 -2.02 3.36
C ASN A 11 9.41 -2.44 3.44
N TYR A 12 8.71 -2.34 2.31
CA TYR A 12 7.32 -2.76 2.24
C TYR A 12 7.26 -4.28 2.10
N GLU A 13 6.88 -4.94 3.19
CA GLU A 13 6.73 -6.38 3.23
C GLU A 13 5.32 -6.79 2.80
N TYR A 14 5.26 -7.61 1.76
CA TYR A 14 4.03 -8.29 1.39
C TYR A 14 3.61 -9.26 2.49
N ILE A 15 2.29 -9.35 2.71
CA ILE A 15 1.70 -10.26 3.69
C ILE A 15 0.76 -11.17 2.94
N GLN A 16 0.92 -12.49 3.14
CA GLN A 16 0.02 -13.48 2.56
C GLN A 16 -1.38 -13.29 3.15
N ALA A 17 -2.41 -13.46 2.31
CA ALA A 17 -3.79 -13.29 2.74
C ALA A 17 -4.18 -14.23 3.91
N SER A 18 -3.59 -15.42 3.97
CA SER A 18 -3.75 -16.38 5.08
C SER A 18 -3.27 -15.80 6.41
N ASP A 19 -2.16 -15.08 6.38
CA ASP A 19 -1.43 -14.66 7.58
C ASP A 19 -2.07 -13.43 8.22
N ILE A 20 -2.78 -12.62 7.43
CA ILE A 20 -3.51 -11.43 7.88
C ILE A 20 -4.47 -11.77 9.03
N LYS A 21 -5.10 -12.95 9.00
CA LYS A 21 -6.04 -13.42 10.02
C LYS A 21 -5.41 -13.63 11.40
N PHE A 22 -4.09 -13.82 11.48
CA PHE A 22 -3.38 -14.12 12.72
C PHE A 22 -2.66 -12.89 13.30
N ILE A 23 -2.69 -11.76 12.59
CA ILE A 23 -2.10 -10.50 13.06
C ILE A 23 -2.98 -9.94 14.18
N ASN A 24 -2.38 -9.42 15.26
CA ASN A 24 -3.14 -8.72 16.30
C ASN A 24 -3.67 -7.35 15.80
N ASP A 25 -4.68 -6.82 16.46
CA ASP A 25 -5.41 -5.65 15.99
C ASP A 25 -4.55 -4.39 15.86
N LYS A 26 -3.64 -4.15 16.82
CA LYS A 26 -2.70 -3.02 16.78
C LYS A 26 -1.78 -3.12 15.56
N THR A 27 -1.16 -4.28 15.36
CA THR A 27 -0.26 -4.53 14.23
C THR A 27 -1.01 -4.50 12.90
N LEU A 28 -2.29 -4.90 12.87
CA LEU A 28 -3.14 -4.79 11.70
C LEU A 28 -3.36 -3.33 11.31
N ILE A 29 -3.69 -2.45 12.27
CA ILE A 29 -3.82 -1.00 12.04
C ILE A 29 -2.50 -0.40 11.54
N ASP A 30 -1.38 -0.71 12.21
CA ASP A 30 -0.06 -0.21 11.81
C ASP A 30 0.27 -0.61 10.36
N LYS A 31 -0.04 -1.85 9.99
CA LYS A 31 0.15 -2.36 8.62
C LYS A 31 -0.76 -1.68 7.61
N VAL A 32 -2.03 -1.42 7.95
CA VAL A 32 -2.94 -0.64 7.10
C VAL A 32 -2.36 0.76 6.82
N GLN A 33 -1.94 1.47 7.86
CA GLN A 33 -1.39 2.82 7.74
C GLN A 33 -0.08 2.84 6.94
N ASN A 34 0.84 1.92 7.21
CA ASN A 34 2.10 1.82 6.47
C ASN A 34 1.88 1.44 5.01
N THR A 35 0.93 0.54 4.73
CA THR A 35 0.56 0.18 3.36
C THR A 35 -0.03 1.36 2.61
N TYR A 36 -0.88 2.15 3.26
CA TYR A 36 -1.44 3.37 2.66
C TYR A 36 -0.38 4.43 2.37
N LYS A 37 0.58 4.64 3.28
CA LYS A 37 1.73 5.53 3.03
C LYS A 37 2.55 5.06 1.82
N PHE A 38 2.82 3.76 1.74
CA PHE A 38 3.56 3.19 0.62
C PHE A 38 2.78 3.29 -0.70
N LEU A 39 1.46 3.14 -0.66
CA LEU A 39 0.59 3.34 -1.82
C LEU A 39 0.74 4.75 -2.39
N LYS A 40 0.69 5.79 -1.53
CA LYS A 40 0.84 7.18 -1.97
C LYS A 40 2.19 7.43 -2.65
N LEU A 41 3.24 6.78 -2.19
CA LEU A 41 4.55 6.86 -2.83
C LEU A 41 4.58 6.16 -4.18
N CYS A 42 3.87 5.03 -4.33
CA CYS A 42 3.69 4.39 -5.62
C CYS A 42 2.90 5.26 -6.60
N GLU A 43 1.86 5.97 -6.13
CA GLU A 43 1.10 6.94 -6.95
C GLU A 43 1.99 8.09 -7.43
N ASN A 44 2.78 8.67 -6.51
CA ASN A 44 3.70 9.75 -6.85
C ASN A 44 4.80 9.29 -7.81
N HIS A 45 5.32 8.06 -7.65
CA HIS A 45 6.31 7.50 -8.57
C HIS A 45 5.73 7.24 -9.96
N LEU A 46 4.51 6.68 -10.05
CA LEU A 46 3.84 6.45 -11.32
C LEU A 46 3.68 7.75 -12.11
N ASN A 47 3.33 8.84 -11.41
CA ASN A 47 3.23 10.17 -12.00
C ASN A 47 4.60 10.69 -12.49
N SER A 48 5.69 10.40 -11.79
CA SER A 48 7.03 10.88 -12.16
C SER A 48 7.67 10.11 -13.32
N VAL A 49 7.24 8.87 -13.60
CA VAL A 49 7.76 8.04 -14.70
C VAL A 49 6.83 7.95 -15.91
N LYS A 50 5.83 8.85 -16.01
CA LYS A 50 4.74 8.78 -17.00
C LYS A 50 5.20 8.74 -18.47
N GLU A 51 6.35 9.29 -18.79
CA GLU A 51 6.90 9.39 -20.15
C GLU A 51 7.79 8.20 -20.54
N ASP A 52 8.23 7.39 -19.57
CA ASP A 52 9.02 6.18 -19.83
C ASP A 52 8.11 4.95 -19.77
N TYR A 53 7.75 4.41 -20.93
CA TYR A 53 6.79 3.30 -21.03
C TYR A 53 7.19 2.08 -20.18
N GLY A 54 8.48 1.72 -20.17
CA GLY A 54 8.99 0.60 -19.39
C GLY A 54 8.83 0.84 -17.90
N LYS A 55 9.26 2.01 -17.41
CA LYS A 55 9.13 2.36 -15.99
C LYS A 55 7.68 2.56 -15.57
N LYS A 56 6.84 3.13 -16.43
CA LYS A 56 5.39 3.29 -16.21
C LYS A 56 4.71 1.95 -16.00
N LYS A 57 5.02 0.93 -16.82
CA LYS A 57 4.44 -0.42 -16.66
C LYS A 57 4.80 -1.02 -15.30
N ILE A 58 6.06 -0.92 -14.89
CA ILE A 58 6.54 -1.42 -13.59
C ILE A 58 5.88 -0.66 -12.43
N ALA A 59 5.81 0.67 -12.51
CA ALA A 59 5.17 1.51 -11.50
C ALA A 59 3.66 1.20 -11.37
N SER A 60 2.95 1.00 -12.49
CA SER A 60 1.53 0.61 -12.49
C SER A 60 1.30 -0.75 -11.83
N LEU A 61 2.15 -1.74 -12.12
CA LEU A 61 2.05 -3.07 -11.51
C LEU A 61 2.27 -3.00 -9.99
N ARG A 62 3.28 -2.25 -9.55
CA ARG A 62 3.53 -2.02 -8.11
C ARG A 62 2.33 -1.35 -7.45
N LEU A 63 1.78 -0.31 -8.07
CA LEU A 63 0.61 0.39 -7.55
C LEU A 63 -0.59 -0.57 -7.40
N ALA A 64 -0.89 -1.36 -8.42
CA ALA A 64 -1.99 -2.32 -8.39
C ALA A 64 -1.81 -3.37 -7.27
N PHE A 65 -0.58 -3.85 -7.09
CA PHE A 65 -0.24 -4.82 -6.05
C PHE A 65 -0.47 -4.26 -4.63
N VAL A 66 0.02 -3.04 -4.38
CA VAL A 66 -0.14 -2.39 -3.07
C VAL A 66 -1.61 -2.05 -2.80
N LYS A 67 -2.37 -1.61 -3.82
CA LYS A 67 -3.83 -1.41 -3.70
C LYS A 67 -4.53 -2.69 -3.28
N HIS A 68 -4.19 -3.81 -3.91
CA HIS A 68 -4.79 -5.10 -3.58
C HIS A 68 -4.50 -5.50 -2.13
N GLN A 69 -3.25 -5.38 -1.67
CA GLN A 69 -2.90 -5.71 -0.29
C GLN A 69 -3.57 -4.78 0.72
N LEU A 70 -3.68 -3.48 0.44
CA LEU A 70 -4.42 -2.55 1.30
C LEU A 70 -5.88 -2.96 1.43
N ASN A 71 -6.51 -3.36 0.32
CA ASN A 71 -7.89 -3.84 0.33
C ASN A 71 -8.07 -5.10 1.19
N LEU A 72 -7.11 -6.02 1.18
CA LEU A 72 -7.15 -7.21 2.05
C LEU A 72 -7.08 -6.81 3.53
N LEU A 73 -6.17 -5.91 3.90
CA LEU A 73 -6.01 -5.46 5.28
C LEU A 73 -7.26 -4.69 5.77
N ILE A 74 -7.82 -3.80 4.95
CA ILE A 74 -9.07 -3.08 5.26
C ILE A 74 -10.24 -4.04 5.44
N ARG A 75 -10.36 -5.06 4.57
CA ARG A 75 -11.40 -6.09 4.70
C ARG A 75 -11.28 -6.85 6.03
N GLU A 76 -10.06 -7.16 6.45
CA GLU A 76 -9.85 -7.80 7.75
C GLU A 76 -10.23 -6.87 8.91
N CYS A 77 -9.85 -5.58 8.87
CA CYS A 77 -10.27 -4.62 9.88
C CYS A 77 -11.81 -4.55 9.99
N ARG A 78 -12.52 -4.57 8.86
CA ARG A 78 -14.00 -4.59 8.84
C ARG A 78 -14.57 -5.87 9.42
N ALA A 79 -14.00 -7.03 9.06
CA ALA A 79 -14.44 -8.31 9.59
C ALA A 79 -14.34 -8.35 11.13
N ARG A 80 -13.37 -7.63 11.70
CA ARG A 80 -13.13 -7.51 13.14
C ARG A 80 -13.74 -6.27 13.80
N GLN A 81 -14.45 -5.43 13.04
CA GLN A 81 -15.02 -4.15 13.51
C GLN A 81 -13.97 -3.18 14.11
N ILE A 82 -12.73 -3.24 13.63
CA ILE A 82 -11.63 -2.37 14.06
C ILE A 82 -11.65 -1.08 13.23
N ASN A 83 -11.66 0.07 13.90
CA ASN A 83 -11.49 1.35 13.23
C ASN A 83 -10.03 1.52 12.79
N HIS A 84 -9.81 1.58 11.48
CA HIS A 84 -8.49 1.75 10.86
C HIS A 84 -8.21 3.19 10.43
N ASP A 85 -9.08 4.15 10.77
CA ASP A 85 -8.96 5.60 10.56
C ASP A 85 -8.76 6.08 9.10
N LEU A 86 -8.79 5.16 8.14
CA LEU A 86 -8.75 5.42 6.69
C LEU A 86 -10.15 5.56 6.10
N SER A 87 -11.06 6.25 6.79
CA SER A 87 -12.48 6.43 6.42
C SER A 87 -12.70 7.01 5.01
N ASN A 88 -11.67 7.60 4.41
CA ASN A 88 -11.70 8.24 3.09
C ASN A 88 -11.11 7.39 1.95
N PHE A 89 -10.70 6.14 2.18
CA PHE A 89 -10.12 5.30 1.11
C PHE A 89 -11.16 4.77 0.11
N GLU A 90 -12.46 4.95 0.38
CA GLU A 90 -13.56 4.41 -0.43
C GLU A 90 -14.27 5.41 -1.35
N LYS A 91 -13.73 6.62 -1.52
CA LYS A 91 -14.30 7.58 -2.50
C LYS A 91 -13.63 7.49 -3.86
#